data_AF-A0A2G5C5L5-F1
#
_entry.id   AF-A0A2G5C5L5-F1
#
_cell.length_a   1.000
_cell.length_b   1.000
_cell.length_c   1.000
_cell.angle_alpha   90.00
_cell.angle_beta   90.00
_cell.angle_gamma   90.00
#
_symmetry.space_group_name_H-M   'P 1'
#
loop_
_entity.id
_entity.type
_entity.pdbx_description
1 polymer ?
#
loop_
_entity_poly.entity_id
_entity_poly.type
_entity_poly.pdbx_seq_one_letter_code
_entity_poly.pdbx_strand_id
1 'polypeptide(L)'
;MSSQVKQNTVQALEGIHEVHMVPHSPFQLEEGPQCGYTHSSTYREDNQRLLMQRLWQQRPACFRPIHCCIQGDRNFVETIANVLTSLPFIALGINAPRKNLNTKLYANSLIGVGVASSLYHSSRGELRKYLRWADYTMIATATVCLSNALRNENPKLLMAATALFLPVQPLMVSAVHTGLMEVAFAKRALSEPELRMAHNVHKMSSLLGGVLFIADDVFPSTPYLHAAWHLAAAIGVGTCNKLLE
;
A
#
# COMPACT_ATOMS: atom_id res chain seq x y z
N MET A 1 -21.79 -28.83 65.77
CA MET A 1 -22.22 -29.56 64.58
C MET A 1 -23.43 -28.84 64.00
N SER A 2 -23.34 -28.46 62.73
CA SER A 2 -24.32 -27.66 62.00
C SER A 2 -25.64 -28.42 61.77
N SER A 3 -26.78 -27.74 61.82
CA SER A 3 -28.05 -28.21 61.27
C SER A 3 -28.86 -27.00 60.78
N GLN A 4 -29.53 -27.22 59.65
CA GLN A 4 -29.89 -26.24 58.65
C GLN A 4 -31.41 -25.99 58.64
N VAL A 5 -31.82 -24.91 57.95
CA VAL A 5 -33.13 -24.67 57.31
C VAL A 5 -34.22 -23.90 58.09
N LYS A 6 -34.55 -22.70 57.59
CA LYS A 6 -35.94 -22.34 57.21
C LYS A 6 -35.96 -21.15 56.25
N GLN A 7 -36.39 -21.41 55.02
CA GLN A 7 -36.96 -20.40 54.12
C GLN A 7 -38.32 -19.96 54.67
N ASN A 8 -38.66 -18.68 54.50
CA ASN A 8 -40.03 -18.24 54.30
C ASN A 8 -40.04 -16.92 53.53
N THR A 9 -40.62 -16.99 52.34
CA THR A 9 -40.96 -15.90 51.44
C THR A 9 -42.26 -15.27 51.92
N VAL A 10 -42.35 -13.93 52.00
CA VAL A 10 -43.63 -13.20 52.01
C VAL A 10 -43.52 -12.01 51.04
N GLN A 11 -44.48 -11.96 50.13
CA GLN A 11 -44.72 -10.96 49.09
C GLN A 11 -45.00 -9.57 49.68
N ALA A 12 -44.62 -8.50 48.96
CA ALA A 12 -45.55 -7.44 48.53
C ALA A 12 -44.81 -6.36 47.71
N LEU A 13 -45.34 -6.09 46.52
CA LEU A 13 -45.03 -4.95 45.66
C LEU A 13 -45.76 -3.71 46.18
N GLU A 14 -45.02 -2.63 46.46
CA GLU A 14 -45.54 -1.26 46.57
C GLU A 14 -44.33 -0.34 46.40
N GLY A 15 -44.16 0.35 45.28
CA GLY A 15 -44.72 1.68 45.08
C GLY A 15 -43.66 2.54 44.41
N ILE A 16 -44.06 3.19 43.32
CA ILE A 16 -43.26 4.02 42.41
C ILE A 16 -42.95 5.38 43.07
N HIS A 17 -41.71 5.89 42.97
CA HIS A 17 -41.18 7.28 43.10
C HIS A 17 -39.72 7.16 43.61
N GLU A 18 -38.65 7.71 43.04
CA GLU A 18 -38.39 9.04 42.50
C GLU A 18 -37.24 8.97 41.47
N VAL A 19 -37.42 9.63 40.33
CA VAL A 19 -36.33 9.97 39.39
C VAL A 19 -35.92 11.40 39.71
N HIS A 20 -34.69 11.59 40.21
CA HIS A 20 -34.17 12.91 40.53
C HIS A 20 -33.75 13.64 39.25
N MET A 21 -34.58 14.55 38.77
CA MET A 21 -34.25 15.55 37.74
C MET A 21 -33.87 16.86 38.43
N VAL A 22 -32.66 17.37 38.17
CA VAL A 22 -32.24 18.70 38.62
C VAL A 22 -32.38 19.71 37.45
N PRO A 23 -33.12 20.82 37.63
CA PRO A 23 -33.33 21.83 36.59
C PRO A 23 -32.35 23.02 36.65
N HIS A 24 -32.21 23.64 35.47
CA HIS A 24 -31.39 24.79 35.03
C HIS A 24 -31.35 26.05 35.92
N SER A 25 -30.28 26.88 35.80
CA SER A 25 -30.29 28.32 35.40
C SER A 25 -28.86 28.97 35.51
N PRO A 26 -28.62 30.25 35.15
CA PRO A 26 -28.11 30.72 33.85
C PRO A 26 -26.71 31.40 33.93
N PHE A 27 -26.13 31.67 32.75
CA PHE A 27 -25.02 32.60 32.47
C PHE A 27 -24.42 33.42 33.64
N GLN A 28 -23.15 33.17 33.95
CA GLN A 28 -22.23 34.18 34.46
C GLN A 28 -21.01 34.25 33.53
N LEU A 29 -20.85 35.42 32.90
CA LEU A 29 -19.67 35.83 32.16
C LEU A 29 -18.66 36.36 33.20
N GLU A 30 -17.59 35.61 33.45
CA GLU A 30 -16.45 36.10 34.21
C GLU A 30 -15.29 36.31 33.22
N GLU A 31 -15.06 37.58 32.84
CA GLU A 31 -13.90 38.00 32.06
C GLU A 31 -12.65 37.94 32.94
N GLY A 32 -11.79 36.94 32.68
CA GLY A 32 -10.43 36.83 33.21
C GLY A 32 -9.40 36.89 32.09
N PRO A 33 -8.18 37.42 32.33
CA PRO A 33 -7.41 38.15 31.34
C PRO A 33 -6.82 37.28 30.23
N GLN A 34 -6.85 37.84 29.02
CA GLN A 34 -6.10 37.43 27.83
C GLN A 34 -4.65 37.08 28.19
N CYS A 35 -4.31 35.80 28.08
CA CYS A 35 -2.93 35.35 27.86
C CYS A 35 -2.91 34.58 26.53
N GLY A 36 -2.45 35.27 25.49
CA GLY A 36 -2.27 34.72 24.15
C GLY A 36 -1.09 33.76 24.08
N TYR A 37 -1.08 32.98 22.99
CA TYR A 37 -0.03 32.06 22.54
C TYR A 37 0.04 30.77 23.40
N THR A 38 -0.53 29.62 23.03
CA THR A 38 -0.17 28.81 21.84
C THR A 38 -1.15 27.62 21.71
N HIS A 39 -2.44 27.86 21.50
CA HIS A 39 -3.43 26.76 21.39
C HIS A 39 -3.94 26.48 19.97
N SER A 40 -3.67 27.36 19.01
CA SER A 40 -4.27 27.26 17.66
C SER A 40 -3.64 26.18 16.77
N SER A 41 -2.35 25.86 16.94
CA SER A 41 -1.67 24.83 16.14
C SER A 41 -2.12 23.41 16.50
N THR A 42 -2.20 23.10 17.79
CA THR A 42 -2.54 21.75 18.29
C THR A 42 -3.97 21.35 17.92
N TYR A 43 -4.95 22.25 18.06
CA TYR A 43 -6.34 21.99 17.65
C TYR A 43 -6.51 21.82 16.14
N ARG A 44 -5.69 22.50 15.31
CA ARG A 44 -5.70 22.32 13.86
C ARG A 44 -5.10 20.98 13.45
N GLU A 45 -3.99 20.59 14.08
CA GLU A 45 -3.32 19.31 13.80
C GLU A 45 -4.17 18.11 14.25
N ASP A 46 -4.79 18.18 15.43
CA ASP A 46 -5.68 17.12 15.92
C ASP A 46 -6.94 17.00 15.08
N ASN A 47 -7.56 18.12 14.69
CA ASN A 47 -8.69 18.09 13.76
C ASN A 47 -8.29 17.56 12.39
N GLN A 48 -7.12 17.92 11.85
CA GLN A 48 -6.63 17.35 10.59
C GLN A 48 -6.37 15.85 10.70
N ARG A 49 -5.77 15.38 11.80
CA ARG A 49 -5.56 13.94 12.05
C ARG A 49 -6.88 13.19 12.17
N LEU A 50 -7.87 13.75 12.86
CA LEU A 50 -9.21 13.18 12.98
C LEU A 50 -9.96 13.16 11.64
N LEU A 51 -9.82 14.21 10.83
CA LEU A 51 -10.37 14.27 9.48
C LEU A 51 -9.72 13.23 8.56
N MET A 52 -8.40 13.12 8.60
CA MET A 52 -7.66 12.11 7.85
C MET A 52 -8.03 10.69 8.30
N GLN A 53 -8.14 10.44 9.60
CA GLN A 53 -8.61 9.16 10.14
C GLN A 53 -10.04 8.85 9.70
N ARG A 54 -10.95 9.83 9.72
CA ARG A 54 -12.35 9.66 9.30
C ARG A 54 -12.44 9.39 7.79
N LEU A 55 -11.74 10.15 6.96
CA LEU A 55 -11.66 9.92 5.50
C LEU A 55 -11.04 8.56 5.19
N TRP A 56 -10.03 8.14 5.94
CA TRP A 56 -9.39 6.84 5.78
C TRP A 56 -10.29 5.67 6.20
N GLN A 57 -11.06 5.81 7.27
CA GLN A 57 -12.02 4.79 7.71
C GLN A 57 -13.26 4.72 6.81
N GLN A 58 -13.71 5.86 6.27
CA GLN A 58 -14.87 5.95 5.38
C GLN A 58 -14.55 5.67 3.90
N ARG A 59 -13.33 5.25 3.58
CA ARG A 59 -12.96 4.95 2.19
C ARG A 59 -13.85 3.83 1.62
N PRO A 60 -14.28 3.92 0.35
CA PRO A 60 -15.06 2.88 -0.29
C PRO A 60 -14.34 1.52 -0.22
N ALA A 61 -15.10 0.42 -0.18
CA ALA A 61 -14.55 -0.93 0.02
C ALA A 61 -13.46 -1.31 -1.00
N CYS A 62 -13.50 -0.72 -2.20
CA CYS A 62 -12.49 -0.87 -3.24
C CYS A 62 -11.14 -0.20 -2.92
N PHE A 63 -11.09 0.81 -2.05
CA PHE A 63 -9.86 1.47 -1.55
C PHE A 63 -9.29 0.82 -0.29
N ARG A 64 -9.90 -0.25 0.21
CA ARG A 64 -9.32 -1.00 1.33
C ARG A 64 -8.01 -1.61 0.84
N PRO A 65 -6.89 -1.43 1.57
CA PRO A 65 -5.66 -2.10 1.23
C PRO A 65 -5.97 -3.59 1.12
N ILE A 66 -5.50 -4.15 0.02
CA ILE A 66 -5.55 -5.59 -0.20
C ILE A 66 -4.86 -6.19 1.02
N HIS A 67 -5.54 -7.14 1.67
CA HIS A 67 -5.10 -7.71 2.94
C HIS A 67 -3.85 -8.58 2.81
N CYS A 68 -3.12 -8.49 1.70
CA CYS A 68 -1.85 -9.21 1.53
C CYS A 68 -0.77 -8.60 2.42
N CYS A 69 0.01 -9.47 3.07
CA CYS A 69 1.16 -9.12 3.90
C CYS A 69 0.78 -8.30 5.15
N ILE A 70 -0.21 -8.73 5.95
CA ILE A 70 -0.71 -7.98 7.13
C ILE A 70 0.40 -7.65 8.15
N GLN A 71 1.43 -8.48 8.24
CA GLN A 71 2.58 -8.25 9.11
C GLN A 71 3.65 -7.46 8.35
N GLY A 72 3.99 -6.28 8.86
CA GLY A 72 5.18 -5.55 8.40
C GLY A 72 6.47 -6.29 8.77
N ASP A 73 7.61 -5.69 8.47
CA ASP A 73 8.92 -6.28 8.77
C ASP A 73 9.01 -6.69 10.25
N ARG A 74 9.41 -7.94 10.52
CA ARG A 74 9.29 -8.54 11.85
C ARG A 74 10.43 -8.13 12.76
N ASN A 75 11.62 -7.91 12.18
CA ASN A 75 12.80 -7.47 12.91
C ASN A 75 13.60 -6.45 12.09
N PHE A 76 14.56 -5.81 12.75
CA PHE A 76 15.40 -4.78 12.15
C PHE A 76 16.24 -5.29 10.97
N VAL A 77 16.70 -6.54 11.02
CA VAL A 77 17.48 -7.17 9.94
C VAL A 77 16.62 -7.37 8.69
N GLU A 78 15.36 -7.75 8.86
CA GLU A 78 14.40 -7.87 7.75
C GLU A 78 14.07 -6.51 7.14
N THR A 79 13.97 -5.44 7.93
CA THR A 79 13.88 -4.08 7.40
C THR A 79 15.11 -3.72 6.56
N ILE A 80 16.32 -4.00 7.04
CA ILE A 80 17.55 -3.76 6.27
C ILE A 80 17.51 -4.56 4.97
N ALA A 81 17.17 -5.85 5.03
CA ALA A 81 17.10 -6.71 3.85
C ALA A 81 16.09 -6.17 2.84
N ASN A 82 14.88 -5.81 3.27
CA ASN A 82 13.85 -5.27 2.40
C ASN A 82 14.30 -3.95 1.76
N VAL A 83 14.88 -3.02 2.52
CA VAL A 83 15.40 -1.74 1.99
C VAL A 83 16.52 -1.98 0.97
N LEU A 84 17.51 -2.81 1.30
CA LEU A 84 18.63 -3.11 0.39
C LEU A 84 18.15 -3.76 -0.90
N THR A 85 17.17 -4.65 -0.82
CA THR A 85 16.60 -5.33 -2.00
C THR A 85 15.66 -4.43 -2.81
N SER A 86 15.24 -3.27 -2.30
CA SER A 86 14.53 -2.23 -3.07
C SER A 86 15.44 -1.31 -3.88
N LEU A 87 16.71 -1.14 -3.49
CA LEU A 87 17.67 -0.26 -4.17
C LEU A 87 17.95 -0.63 -5.64
N PRO A 88 17.97 -1.92 -6.06
CA PRO A 88 18.09 -2.29 -7.46
C PRO A 88 17.08 -1.58 -8.38
N PHE A 89 15.85 -1.31 -7.95
CA PHE A 89 14.88 -0.58 -8.78
C PHE A 89 15.33 0.86 -9.09
N ILE A 90 15.99 1.53 -8.14
CA ILE A 90 16.59 2.85 -8.37
C ILE A 90 17.69 2.75 -9.42
N ALA A 91 18.62 1.80 -9.25
CA ALA A 91 19.71 1.59 -10.20
C ALA A 91 19.19 1.24 -11.61
N LEU A 92 18.19 0.38 -11.70
CA LEU A 92 17.54 0.02 -12.97
C LEU A 92 16.87 1.21 -13.63
N GLY A 93 16.20 2.07 -12.85
CA GLY A 93 15.59 3.30 -13.36
C GLY A 93 16.61 4.35 -13.80
N ILE A 94 17.76 4.44 -13.12
CA ILE A 94 18.88 5.30 -13.54
C ILE A 94 19.43 4.84 -14.89
N ASN A 95 19.59 3.54 -15.09
CA ASN A 95 20.15 2.92 -16.29
C ASN A 95 19.12 2.63 -17.40
N ALA A 96 17.83 2.91 -17.19
CA ALA A 96 16.80 2.65 -18.18
C ALA A 96 16.92 3.59 -19.39
N PRO A 97 16.57 3.14 -20.61
CA PRO A 97 16.54 3.98 -21.81
C PRO A 97 15.63 5.21 -21.63
N ARG A 98 16.06 6.38 -22.15
CA ARG A 98 15.33 7.67 -22.04
C ARG A 98 15.11 8.35 -23.40
N LYS A 99 14.82 7.56 -24.43
CA LYS A 99 14.74 7.99 -25.84
C LYS A 99 13.57 8.94 -26.12
N ASN A 100 12.47 8.82 -25.38
CA ASN A 100 11.23 9.60 -25.56
C ASN A 100 10.52 9.86 -24.22
N LEU A 101 9.40 10.56 -24.23
CA LEU A 101 8.65 10.88 -23.01
C LEU A 101 8.18 9.61 -22.26
N ASN A 102 7.65 8.61 -22.96
CA ASN A 102 7.11 7.40 -22.33
C ASN A 102 8.22 6.60 -21.63
N THR A 103 9.37 6.44 -22.28
CA THR A 103 10.55 5.77 -21.71
C THR A 103 11.15 6.56 -20.54
N LYS A 104 11.14 7.90 -20.59
CA LYS A 104 11.51 8.76 -19.44
C LYS A 104 10.56 8.60 -18.26
N LEU A 105 9.25 8.56 -18.50
CA LEU A 105 8.25 8.34 -17.46
C LEU A 105 8.43 6.96 -16.82
N TYR A 106 8.67 5.92 -17.62
CA TYR A 106 9.01 4.59 -17.11
C TYR A 106 10.27 4.61 -16.24
N ALA A 107 11.39 5.17 -16.74
CA ALA A 107 12.63 5.26 -16.00
C ALA A 107 12.46 5.96 -14.64
N ASN A 108 11.75 7.09 -14.61
CA ASN A 108 11.47 7.85 -13.38
C ASN A 108 10.51 7.09 -12.45
N SER A 109 9.49 6.44 -13.00
CA SER A 109 8.56 5.63 -12.20
C SER A 109 9.28 4.47 -11.50
N LEU A 110 10.28 3.87 -12.14
CA LEU A 110 11.05 2.77 -11.56
C LEU A 110 11.96 3.25 -10.41
N ILE A 111 12.55 4.44 -10.53
CA ILE A 111 13.21 5.11 -9.39
C ILE A 111 12.20 5.32 -8.26
N GLY A 112 11.00 5.80 -8.59
CA GLY A 112 9.92 5.99 -7.62
C GLY A 112 9.49 4.70 -6.91
N VAL A 113 9.50 3.54 -7.57
CA VAL A 113 9.27 2.23 -6.93
C VAL A 113 10.31 1.98 -5.84
N GLY A 114 11.60 2.11 -6.17
CA GLY A 114 12.67 1.87 -5.20
C GLY A 114 12.61 2.84 -4.01
N VAL A 115 12.28 4.12 -4.26
CA VAL A 115 12.10 5.13 -3.20
C VAL A 115 10.87 4.82 -2.33
N ALA A 116 9.71 4.55 -2.93
CA ALA A 116 8.47 4.29 -2.21
C ALA A 116 8.58 3.02 -1.35
N SER A 117 9.14 1.94 -1.91
CA SER A 117 9.40 0.69 -1.21
C SER A 117 10.37 0.91 -0.03
N SER A 118 11.46 1.64 -0.24
CA SER A 118 12.43 1.95 0.84
C SER A 118 11.78 2.74 1.98
N LEU A 119 10.95 3.74 1.66
CA LEU A 119 10.21 4.52 2.65
C LEU A 119 9.20 3.64 3.40
N TYR A 120 8.47 2.78 2.69
CA TYR A 120 7.53 1.84 3.27
C TYR A 120 8.21 0.92 4.30
N HIS A 121 9.31 0.26 3.95
CA HIS A 121 10.01 -0.64 4.87
C HIS A 121 10.68 0.10 6.04
N SER A 122 11.17 1.32 5.79
CA SER A 122 11.75 2.18 6.85
C SER A 122 10.70 2.74 7.82
N SER A 123 9.41 2.69 7.47
CA SER A 123 8.34 3.28 8.26
C SER A 123 7.71 2.32 9.27
N ARG A 124 7.00 2.90 10.26
CA ARG A 124 6.29 2.22 11.35
C ARG A 124 4.93 2.88 11.63
N GLY A 125 4.06 2.21 12.39
CA GLY A 125 2.77 2.75 12.84
C GLY A 125 1.80 3.08 11.70
N GLU A 126 0.99 4.12 11.87
CA GLU A 126 -0.03 4.53 10.89
C GLU A 126 0.56 5.03 9.56
N LEU A 127 1.72 5.68 9.60
CA LEU A 127 2.42 6.16 8.38
C LEU A 127 2.72 5.01 7.41
N ARG A 128 3.04 3.83 7.95
CA ARG A 128 3.32 2.63 7.16
C ARG A 128 2.16 2.21 6.27
N LYS A 129 0.91 2.46 6.69
CA LYS A 129 -0.27 2.12 5.89
C LYS A 129 -0.37 2.98 4.62
N TYR A 130 -0.04 4.26 4.74
CA TYR A 130 0.00 5.19 3.60
C TYR A 130 1.17 4.90 2.68
N LEU A 131 2.35 4.62 3.24
CA LEU A 131 3.53 4.29 2.45
C LEU A 131 3.40 2.94 1.75
N ARG A 132 2.72 1.96 2.36
CA ARG A 132 2.34 0.71 1.66
C ARG A 132 1.46 0.98 0.44
N TRP A 133 0.45 1.84 0.61
CA TRP A 133 -0.39 2.21 -0.52
C TRP A 133 0.41 2.93 -1.60
N ALA A 134 1.30 3.84 -1.22
CA ALA A 134 2.17 4.56 -2.15
C ALA A 134 3.11 3.59 -2.90
N ASP A 135 3.69 2.61 -2.21
CA ASP A 135 4.55 1.59 -2.80
C ASP A 135 3.82 0.76 -3.87
N TYR A 136 2.66 0.17 -3.53
CA TYR A 136 1.87 -0.56 -4.52
C TYR A 136 1.39 0.31 -5.67
N THR A 137 1.03 1.56 -5.40
CA THR A 137 0.63 2.53 -6.43
C THR A 137 1.79 2.87 -7.35
N MET A 138 3.02 2.96 -6.83
CA MET A 138 4.22 3.20 -7.63
C MET A 138 4.59 1.98 -8.48
N ILE A 139 4.47 0.76 -7.94
CA ILE A 139 4.64 -0.47 -8.74
C ILE A 139 3.65 -0.47 -9.91
N ALA A 140 2.37 -0.21 -9.63
CA ALA A 140 1.35 -0.13 -10.66
C ALA A 140 1.66 0.98 -11.68
N THR A 141 2.04 2.17 -11.22
CA THR A 141 2.45 3.27 -12.10
C THR A 141 3.60 2.87 -13.02
N ALA A 142 4.61 2.18 -12.50
CA ALA A 142 5.75 1.73 -13.29
C ALA A 142 5.34 0.71 -14.36
N THR A 143 4.46 -0.24 -14.05
CA THR A 143 3.93 -1.19 -15.04
C THR A 143 3.11 -0.50 -16.14
N VAL A 144 2.31 0.51 -15.76
CA VAL A 144 1.56 1.33 -16.72
C VAL A 144 2.52 2.10 -17.63
N CYS A 145 3.52 2.77 -17.08
CA CYS A 145 4.52 3.49 -17.85
C CYS A 145 5.31 2.57 -18.79
N LEU A 146 5.70 1.38 -18.33
CA LEU A 146 6.40 0.39 -19.15
C LEU A 146 5.54 -0.08 -20.32
N SER A 147 4.32 -0.54 -20.06
CA SER A 147 3.41 -0.99 -21.12
C SER A 147 3.07 0.12 -22.12
N ASN A 148 3.02 1.38 -21.68
CA ASN A 148 2.87 2.55 -22.56
C ASN A 148 4.13 2.90 -23.34
N ALA A 149 5.32 2.63 -22.80
CA ALA A 149 6.58 2.79 -23.52
C ALA A 149 6.77 1.72 -24.61
N LEU A 150 6.22 0.51 -24.40
CA LEU A 150 6.31 -0.60 -25.34
C LEU A 150 5.27 -0.57 -26.46
N ARG A 151 4.16 0.14 -26.25
CA ARG A 151 3.06 0.23 -27.22
C ARG A 151 3.09 1.56 -27.93
N ASN A 152 3.08 1.54 -29.26
CA ASN A 152 2.93 2.77 -30.06
C ASN A 152 1.56 3.43 -29.86
N GLU A 153 0.51 2.65 -29.55
CA GLU A 153 -0.81 3.16 -29.20
C GLU A 153 -1.45 2.36 -28.06
N ASN A 154 -1.77 3.05 -26.97
CA ASN A 154 -2.68 2.55 -25.94
C ASN A 154 -4.09 3.07 -26.23
N PRO A 155 -5.14 2.22 -26.18
CA PRO A 155 -6.49 2.71 -26.34
C PRO A 155 -6.78 3.70 -25.22
N LYS A 156 -7.24 4.91 -25.58
CA LYS A 156 -7.53 6.00 -24.63
C LYS A 156 -8.42 5.54 -23.46
N LEU A 157 -9.32 4.59 -23.74
CA LEU A 157 -10.18 3.95 -22.73
C LEU A 157 -9.37 3.16 -21.69
N LEU A 158 -8.37 2.37 -22.10
CA LEU A 158 -7.52 1.65 -21.14
C LEU A 158 -6.75 2.64 -20.26
N MET A 159 -6.19 3.69 -20.84
CA MET A 159 -5.49 4.71 -20.04
C MET A 159 -6.43 5.45 -19.08
N ALA A 160 -7.65 5.77 -19.52
CA ALA A 160 -8.66 6.39 -18.66
C ALA A 160 -9.11 5.43 -17.53
N ALA A 161 -9.38 4.17 -17.85
CA ALA A 161 -9.71 3.15 -16.86
C ALA A 161 -8.57 2.97 -15.86
N THR A 162 -7.33 2.86 -16.34
CA THR A 162 -6.14 2.80 -15.50
C THR A 162 -6.02 4.01 -14.58
N ALA A 163 -6.21 5.23 -15.07
CA ALA A 163 -6.18 6.43 -14.24
C ALA A 163 -7.27 6.42 -13.13
N LEU A 164 -8.45 5.87 -13.43
CA LEU A 164 -9.54 5.73 -12.45
C LEU A 164 -9.25 4.63 -11.41
N PHE A 165 -8.70 3.49 -11.83
CA PHE A 165 -8.50 2.33 -10.95
C PHE A 165 -7.17 2.33 -10.22
N LEU A 166 -6.14 3.04 -10.70
CA LEU A 166 -4.81 3.08 -10.09
C LEU A 166 -4.83 3.42 -8.58
N PRO A 167 -5.53 4.47 -8.10
CA PRO A 167 -5.53 4.79 -6.66
C PRO A 167 -6.35 3.80 -5.82
N VAL A 168 -7.17 2.97 -6.46
CA VAL A 168 -8.17 2.09 -5.83
C VAL A 168 -7.67 0.64 -5.78
N GLN A 169 -7.25 0.11 -6.93
CA GLN A 169 -6.87 -1.28 -7.15
C GLN A 169 -5.53 -1.39 -7.89
N PRO A 170 -4.43 -0.92 -7.28
CA PRO A 170 -3.12 -0.93 -7.92
C PRO A 170 -2.67 -2.33 -8.36
N LEU A 171 -2.95 -3.39 -7.59
CA LEU A 171 -2.56 -4.76 -7.99
C LEU A 171 -3.29 -5.25 -9.25
N MET A 172 -4.57 -4.93 -9.40
CA MET A 172 -5.33 -5.31 -10.62
C MET A 172 -4.77 -4.58 -11.84
N VAL A 173 -4.49 -3.28 -11.69
CA VAL A 173 -3.86 -2.47 -12.73
C VAL A 173 -2.48 -3.04 -13.10
N SER A 174 -1.64 -3.36 -12.09
CA SER A 174 -0.36 -4.01 -12.31
C SER A 174 -0.49 -5.33 -13.07
N ALA A 175 -1.43 -6.19 -12.70
CA ALA A 175 -1.64 -7.48 -13.33
C ALA A 175 -2.01 -7.34 -14.81
N VAL A 176 -2.95 -6.44 -15.14
CA VAL A 176 -3.36 -6.17 -16.52
C VAL A 176 -2.18 -5.64 -17.34
N HIS A 177 -1.49 -4.62 -16.85
CA HIS A 177 -0.39 -3.99 -17.59
C HIS A 177 0.86 -4.89 -17.70
N THR A 178 1.10 -5.75 -16.69
CA THR A 178 2.14 -6.78 -16.76
C THR A 178 1.80 -7.84 -17.80
N GLY A 179 0.54 -8.30 -17.86
CA GLY A 179 0.09 -9.24 -18.90
C GLY A 179 0.23 -8.67 -20.31
N LEU A 180 -0.11 -7.38 -20.50
CA LEU A 180 0.09 -6.70 -21.78
C LEU A 180 1.58 -6.58 -22.15
N MET A 181 2.44 -6.29 -21.18
CA MET A 181 3.89 -6.23 -21.38
C MET A 181 4.46 -7.60 -21.73
N GLU A 182 4.03 -8.68 -21.06
CA GLU A 182 4.49 -10.04 -21.32
C GLU A 182 4.10 -10.51 -22.73
N VAL A 183 2.88 -10.20 -23.18
CA VAL A 183 2.46 -10.49 -24.56
C VAL A 183 3.35 -9.73 -25.57
N ALA A 184 3.68 -8.47 -25.29
CA ALA A 184 4.57 -7.70 -26.13
C ALA A 184 6.00 -8.26 -26.13
N PHE A 185 6.53 -8.67 -24.98
CA PHE A 185 7.84 -9.30 -24.83
C PHE A 185 7.89 -10.61 -25.62
N ALA A 186 6.94 -11.52 -25.39
CA ALA A 186 6.88 -12.81 -26.06
C ALA A 186 6.80 -12.64 -27.59
N LYS A 187 5.95 -11.72 -28.08
CA LYS A 187 5.86 -11.43 -29.52
C LYS A 187 7.19 -10.95 -30.11
N ARG A 188 7.90 -10.07 -29.41
CA ARG A 188 9.21 -9.58 -29.87
C ARG A 188 10.30 -10.66 -29.78
N ALA A 189 10.35 -11.44 -28.71
CA ALA A 189 11.33 -12.53 -28.55
C ALA A 189 11.18 -13.64 -29.61
N LEU A 190 9.97 -13.83 -30.17
CA LEU A 190 9.76 -14.73 -31.31
C LEU A 190 10.41 -14.19 -32.58
N SER A 191 10.28 -12.88 -32.85
CA SER A 191 10.79 -12.21 -34.04
C SER A 191 12.27 -11.81 -33.96
N GLU A 192 12.76 -11.48 -32.76
CA GLU A 192 14.09 -10.93 -32.47
C GLU A 192 14.86 -11.94 -31.60
N PRO A 193 15.75 -12.77 -32.19
CA PRO A 193 16.45 -13.84 -31.45
C PRO A 193 17.28 -13.34 -30.26
N GLU A 194 17.79 -12.11 -30.34
CA GLU A 194 18.56 -11.45 -29.27
C GLU A 194 17.77 -11.24 -27.98
N LEU A 195 16.44 -11.15 -28.06
CA LEU A 195 15.57 -10.95 -26.91
C LEU A 195 15.18 -12.25 -26.19
N ARG A 196 15.44 -13.43 -26.78
CA ARG A 196 15.00 -14.73 -26.23
C ARG A 196 15.59 -15.01 -24.86
N MET A 197 16.88 -14.73 -24.67
CA MET A 197 17.51 -14.93 -23.37
C MET A 197 16.92 -13.99 -22.32
N ALA A 198 16.72 -12.72 -22.68
CA ALA A 198 16.10 -11.74 -21.79
C ALA A 198 14.67 -12.16 -21.42
N HIS A 199 13.88 -12.66 -22.38
CA HIS A 199 12.53 -13.17 -22.15
C HIS A 199 12.50 -14.41 -21.26
N ASN A 200 13.44 -15.35 -21.44
CA ASN A 200 13.55 -16.52 -20.57
C ASN A 200 13.85 -16.12 -19.12
N VAL A 201 14.81 -15.20 -18.92
CA VAL A 201 15.12 -14.67 -17.59
C VAL A 201 13.92 -13.93 -17.01
N HIS A 202 13.23 -13.11 -17.81
CA HIS A 202 12.00 -12.42 -17.41
C HIS A 202 10.93 -13.38 -16.91
N LYS A 203 10.65 -14.43 -17.68
CA LYS A 203 9.64 -15.43 -17.36
C LYS A 203 9.98 -16.18 -16.08
N MET A 204 11.21 -16.66 -15.94
CA MET A 204 11.64 -17.41 -14.75
C MET A 204 11.62 -16.54 -13.49
N SER A 205 12.10 -15.30 -13.59
CA SER A 205 12.09 -14.35 -12.48
C SER A 205 10.67 -13.89 -12.12
N SER A 206 9.77 -13.70 -13.10
CA SER A 206 8.36 -13.37 -12.87
C SER A 206 7.59 -14.53 -12.22
N LEU A 207 7.85 -15.77 -12.65
CA LEU A 207 7.27 -16.96 -12.01
C LEU A 207 7.75 -17.10 -10.57
N LEU A 208 9.07 -16.98 -10.34
CA LEU A 208 9.65 -17.03 -8.99
C LEU A 208 9.11 -15.89 -8.12
N GLY A 209 9.05 -14.67 -8.66
CA GLY A 209 8.50 -13.51 -7.98
C GLY A 209 7.02 -13.70 -7.61
N GLY A 210 6.19 -14.22 -8.52
CA GLY A 210 4.79 -14.53 -8.25
C GLY A 210 4.62 -15.57 -7.14
N VAL A 211 5.43 -16.63 -7.15
CA VAL A 211 5.45 -17.65 -6.09
C VAL A 211 5.86 -17.05 -4.75
N LEU A 212 6.92 -16.24 -4.72
CA LEU A 212 7.40 -15.59 -3.49
C LEU A 212 6.39 -14.58 -2.93
N PHE A 213 5.71 -13.83 -3.81
CA PHE A 213 4.64 -12.91 -3.41
C PHE A 213 3.47 -13.63 -2.74
N ILE A 214 3.04 -14.77 -3.30
CA ILE A 214 1.99 -15.59 -2.69
C ILE A 214 2.49 -16.23 -1.39
N ALA A 215 3.72 -16.74 -1.38
CA ALA A 215 4.31 -17.38 -0.21
C ALA A 215 4.47 -16.40 0.98
N ASP A 216 4.79 -15.13 0.72
CA ASP A 216 4.88 -14.08 1.74
C ASP A 216 3.55 -13.89 2.48
N ASP A 217 2.42 -14.09 1.79
CA ASP A 217 1.08 -14.00 2.38
C ASP A 217 0.64 -15.30 3.08
N VAL A 218 0.95 -16.46 2.47
CA VAL A 218 0.58 -17.78 3.00
C VAL A 218 1.44 -18.19 4.21
N PHE A 219 2.72 -17.80 4.22
CA PHE A 219 3.70 -18.15 5.25
C PHE A 219 4.30 -16.91 5.92
N PRO A 220 3.49 -16.11 6.63
CA PRO A 220 3.94 -14.82 7.21
C PRO A 220 5.01 -14.99 8.31
N SER A 221 5.22 -16.22 8.79
CA SER A 221 6.27 -16.56 9.75
C SER A 221 7.64 -16.83 9.12
N THR A 222 7.74 -16.90 7.80
CA THR A 222 8.99 -17.18 7.09
C THR A 222 9.69 -15.86 6.78
N PRO A 223 10.86 -15.57 7.36
CA PRO A 223 11.54 -14.29 7.14
C PRO A 223 12.08 -14.19 5.71
N TYR A 224 12.25 -12.96 5.22
CA TYR A 224 12.94 -12.64 3.96
C TYR A 224 12.25 -13.09 2.66
N LEU A 225 11.04 -13.64 2.71
CA LEU A 225 10.27 -13.95 1.49
C LEU A 225 10.02 -12.68 0.66
N HIS A 226 9.65 -11.59 1.32
CA HIS A 226 9.49 -10.28 0.70
C HIS A 226 10.78 -9.76 0.03
N ALA A 227 11.91 -9.86 0.72
CA ALA A 227 13.21 -9.47 0.18
C ALA A 227 13.60 -10.32 -1.05
N ALA A 228 13.33 -11.63 -1.01
CA ALA A 228 13.54 -12.51 -2.14
C ALA A 228 12.63 -12.14 -3.32
N TRP A 229 11.37 -11.76 -3.05
CA TRP A 229 10.44 -11.26 -4.05
C TRP A 229 10.97 -9.98 -4.72
N HIS A 230 11.48 -9.02 -3.95
CA HIS A 230 12.13 -7.82 -4.50
C HIS A 230 13.26 -8.17 -5.47
N LEU A 231 14.14 -9.09 -5.10
CA LEU A 231 15.27 -9.49 -5.95
C LEU A 231 14.79 -10.16 -7.25
N ALA A 232 13.85 -11.09 -7.17
CA ALA A 232 13.27 -11.74 -8.34
C ALA A 232 12.60 -10.70 -9.26
N ALA A 233 11.81 -9.79 -8.70
CA ALA A 233 11.17 -8.71 -9.45
C ALA A 233 12.19 -7.75 -10.08
N ALA A 234 13.26 -7.38 -9.39
CA ALA A 234 14.31 -6.52 -9.93
C ALA A 234 15.03 -7.18 -11.12
N ILE A 235 15.35 -8.47 -11.03
CA ILE A 235 15.93 -9.23 -12.16
C ILE A 235 14.95 -9.21 -13.35
N GLY A 236 13.67 -9.52 -13.11
CA GLY A 236 12.64 -9.51 -14.15
C GLY A 236 12.48 -8.15 -14.82
N VAL A 237 12.37 -7.08 -14.03
CA VAL A 237 12.24 -5.71 -14.56
C VAL A 237 13.50 -5.26 -15.30
N GLY A 238 14.69 -5.70 -14.85
CA GLY A 238 15.95 -5.39 -15.54
C GLY A 238 15.98 -5.87 -16.99
N THR A 239 15.35 -7.02 -17.26
CA THR A 239 15.19 -7.52 -18.65
C THR A 239 14.25 -6.66 -19.49
N CYS A 240 13.30 -5.93 -18.89
CA CYS A 240 12.38 -5.05 -19.62
C CYS A 240 13.09 -3.81 -20.17
N ASN A 241 14.22 -3.38 -19.59
CA ASN A 241 15.01 -2.29 -20.15
C ASN A 241 15.55 -2.64 -21.54
N LYS A 242 15.87 -3.93 -21.79
CA LYS A 242 16.28 -4.42 -23.11
C LYS A 242 15.18 -4.29 -24.16
N LEU A 243 13.91 -4.33 -23.76
CA LEU A 243 12.80 -4.07 -24.67
C LEU A 243 12.70 -2.60 -25.08
N LEU A 244 13.32 -1.67 -24.36
CA LEU A 244 13.25 -0.24 -24.67
C LEU A 244 14.51 0.26 -25.40
N GLU A 245 15.49 -0.62 -25.59
CA GLU A 245 16.61 -0.46 -26.53
C GLU A 245 16.13 -0.67 -27.98
#